data_AF-Q54H19-F1
#
_entry.id   AF-Q54H19-F1
#
_cell.length_a   1.000
_cell.length_b   1.000
_cell.length_c   1.000
_cell.angle_alpha   90.00
_cell.angle_beta   90.00
_cell.angle_gamma   90.00
#
_symmetry.space_group_name_H-M   'P 1'
#
loop_
_entity.id
_entity.type
_entity.pdbx_description
1 polymer ?
#
loop_
_entity_poly.entity_id
_entity_poly.type
_entity_poly.pdbx_seq_one_letter_code
_entity_poly.pdbx_strand_id
1 'polypeptide(L)'
;MKSNQNIINNNIDNNKKCTLHPNKDIIFFCLDCKLIPCCIQCISSKGEHHGHRTDPLESTSNILSLMNNFKDDIHQKEGIAFKDNCNILSELKNKLPSHVMLLDGFNQKLTPGILPNRVKCLYLGDIKKELIIGSIPNTVTLVSLLNGFNQKLTPGILPDSVESLNLGDIKQELIIGSIPNTVTNVSLKDGFNQKLTPGILPDGLESLCLGDIKQELIIGSIPNTVKKVKVFQSFKHQIEPYVSKNVKIIQ
;
A
#
# COMPACT_ATOMS: atom_id res chain seq x y z
N MET A 1 17.82 39.11 18.08
CA MET A 1 18.84 38.39 17.27
C MET A 1 18.40 36.94 17.12
N LYS A 2 18.38 36.46 15.87
CA LYS A 2 18.25 35.07 15.38
C LYS A 2 17.03 34.26 15.83
N SER A 3 15.97 34.26 15.02
CA SER A 3 14.99 33.16 14.99
C SER A 3 15.47 32.08 14.02
N ASN A 4 15.54 30.86 14.54
CA ASN A 4 16.07 29.65 13.92
C ASN A 4 15.49 29.36 12.53
N GLN A 5 16.37 29.34 11.52
CA GLN A 5 16.16 28.57 10.31
C GLN A 5 16.37 27.09 10.65
N ASN A 6 15.29 26.36 10.93
CA ASN A 6 15.32 24.91 10.90
C ASN A 6 15.38 24.48 9.43
N ILE A 7 16.62 24.29 8.95
CA ILE A 7 16.96 23.60 7.73
C ILE A 7 16.57 22.13 7.95
N ILE A 8 15.38 21.74 7.51
CA ILE A 8 14.98 20.33 7.46
C ILE A 8 15.50 19.75 6.15
N ASN A 9 16.29 18.70 6.31
CA ASN A 9 17.13 18.00 5.37
C ASN A 9 16.52 17.71 3.98
N ASN A 10 17.45 17.80 3.01
CA ASN A 10 17.38 17.33 1.64
C ASN A 10 16.95 15.87 1.49
N ASN A 11 16.34 15.56 0.34
CA ASN A 11 16.04 14.25 -0.25
C ASN A 11 14.64 13.63 -0.02
N ILE A 12 13.57 14.43 -0.16
CA ILE A 12 12.25 13.90 -0.52
C ILE A 12 11.79 14.55 -1.83
N ASP A 13 11.95 13.77 -2.91
CA ASP A 13 11.36 13.83 -4.25
C ASP A 13 11.08 15.19 -4.92
N ASN A 14 11.67 15.33 -6.11
CA ASN A 14 11.48 16.37 -7.12
C ASN A 14 10.02 16.62 -7.58
N ASN A 15 9.03 15.94 -7.00
CA ASN A 15 7.61 16.05 -7.39
C ASN A 15 6.80 17.07 -6.59
N LYS A 16 7.40 17.80 -5.65
CA LYS A 16 6.72 18.90 -4.92
C LYS A 16 6.81 20.27 -5.59
N LYS A 17 7.26 20.36 -6.84
CA LYS A 17 7.42 21.65 -7.54
C LYS A 17 6.14 22.08 -8.25
N CYS A 18 5.80 23.36 -8.12
CA CYS A 18 4.65 23.93 -8.80
C CYS A 18 4.89 23.97 -10.31
N THR A 19 3.91 23.54 -11.10
CA THR A 19 3.98 23.53 -12.57
C THR A 19 4.14 24.92 -13.18
N LEU A 20 3.53 25.95 -12.57
CA LEU A 20 3.65 27.34 -12.99
C LEU A 20 4.88 28.05 -12.42
N HIS A 21 5.37 27.58 -11.27
CA HIS A 21 6.51 28.16 -10.56
C HIS A 21 7.50 27.05 -10.17
N PRO A 22 8.31 26.54 -11.12
CA PRO A 22 9.11 25.32 -10.92
C PRO A 22 10.13 25.38 -9.78
N ASN A 23 10.51 26.59 -9.35
CA ASN A 23 11.42 26.82 -8.23
C ASN A 23 10.71 26.91 -6.87
N LYS A 24 9.38 26.75 -6.82
CA LYS A 24 8.57 26.88 -5.62
C LYS A 24 7.92 25.56 -5.27
N ASP A 25 7.91 25.25 -3.97
CA ASP A 25 7.22 24.08 -3.46
C ASP A 25 5.72 24.31 -3.40
N ILE A 26 4.97 23.26 -3.72
CA ILE A 26 3.53 23.21 -3.54
C ILE A 26 3.25 23.11 -2.03
N ILE A 27 2.42 24.01 -1.51
CA ILE A 27 2.08 24.10 -0.09
C ILE A 27 0.59 24.28 0.19
N PHE A 28 -0.25 24.49 -0.82
CA PHE A 28 -1.71 24.58 -0.71
C PHE A 28 -2.41 23.71 -1.76
N PHE A 29 -3.67 23.38 -1.52
CA PHE A 29 -4.61 22.97 -2.55
C PHE A 29 -5.68 24.03 -2.74
N CYS A 30 -6.08 24.27 -3.98
CA CYS A 30 -7.28 25.05 -4.29
C CYS A 30 -8.52 24.16 -4.16
N LEU A 31 -9.38 24.44 -3.18
CA LEU A 31 -10.56 23.62 -2.88
C LEU A 31 -11.60 23.65 -4.00
N ASP A 32 -11.72 24.78 -4.69
CA ASP A 32 -12.75 24.98 -5.71
C ASP A 32 -12.26 24.62 -7.14
N CYS A 33 -10.94 24.41 -7.33
CA CYS A 33 -10.36 23.97 -8.61
C CYS A 33 -9.95 22.49 -8.61
N LYS A 34 -10.83 21.56 -8.23
CA LYS A 34 -10.49 20.11 -8.19
C LYS A 34 -9.16 19.79 -7.47
N LEU A 35 -8.84 20.55 -6.41
CA LEU A 35 -7.61 20.38 -5.63
C LEU A 35 -6.33 20.57 -6.44
N ILE A 36 -6.31 21.60 -7.30
CA ILE A 36 -5.07 22.02 -7.95
C ILE A 36 -4.00 22.33 -6.88
N PRO A 37 -2.81 21.70 -6.96
CA PRO A 37 -1.69 22.00 -6.10
C PRO A 37 -1.14 23.41 -6.39
N CYS A 38 -1.05 24.25 -5.36
CA CYS A 38 -0.63 25.65 -5.44
C CYS A 38 0.62 25.90 -4.58
N CYS A 39 1.56 26.69 -5.09
CA CYS A 39 2.63 27.27 -4.28
C CYS A 39 2.24 28.65 -3.76
N ILE A 40 3.11 29.25 -2.93
CA ILE A 40 2.91 30.61 -2.39
C ILE A 40 2.74 31.70 -3.47
N GLN A 41 3.25 31.49 -4.69
CA GLN A 41 3.10 32.44 -5.79
C GLN A 41 1.81 32.24 -6.60
N CYS A 42 1.13 31.11 -6.47
CA CYS A 42 -0.17 30.88 -7.12
C CYS A 42 -1.33 31.55 -6.35
N ILE A 43 -1.10 31.95 -5.09
CA ILE A 43 -2.14 32.49 -4.22
C ILE A 43 -1.98 33.99 -4.03
N SER A 44 -3.09 34.68 -3.82
CA SER A 44 -3.13 36.09 -3.43
C SER A 44 -2.57 36.29 -2.02
N SER A 45 -2.32 37.54 -1.64
CA SER A 45 -1.92 37.89 -0.27
C SER A 45 -2.97 37.52 0.80
N LYS A 46 -4.21 37.23 0.40
CA LYS A 46 -5.28 36.74 1.28
C LYS A 46 -5.29 35.21 1.42
N GLY A 47 -4.41 34.50 0.71
CA GLY A 47 -4.38 33.04 0.70
C GLY A 47 -5.39 32.39 -0.26
N GLU A 48 -5.82 33.11 -1.31
CA GLU A 48 -6.81 32.60 -2.27
C GLU A 48 -6.17 32.32 -3.63
N HIS A 49 -6.55 31.23 -4.30
CA HIS A 49 -6.10 30.92 -5.65
C HIS A 49 -7.13 31.45 -6.66
N HIS A 50 -6.82 32.56 -7.32
CA HIS A 50 -7.76 33.24 -8.23
C HIS A 50 -9.15 33.52 -7.60
N GLY A 51 -9.19 33.87 -6.31
CA GLY A 51 -10.42 34.13 -5.55
C GLY A 51 -11.08 32.86 -4.97
N HIS A 52 -10.54 31.68 -5.24
CA HIS A 52 -10.99 30.43 -4.64
C HIS A 52 -10.29 30.15 -3.32
N ARG A 53 -10.99 29.43 -2.45
CA ARG A 53 -10.44 29.04 -1.15
C ARG A 53 -9.28 28.08 -1.35
N THR A 54 -8.22 28.31 -0.60
CA THR A 54 -7.13 27.34 -0.48
C THR A 54 -7.07 26.79 0.93
N ASP A 55 -6.48 25.61 1.04
CA ASP A 55 -6.27 24.94 2.32
C ASP A 55 -4.82 24.40 2.31
N PRO A 56 -4.03 24.58 3.39
CA PRO A 56 -2.66 24.09 3.44
C PRO A 56 -2.58 22.59 3.18
N LEU A 57 -1.60 22.16 2.39
CA LEU A 57 -1.41 20.74 2.04
C LEU A 57 -1.31 19.80 3.25
N GLU A 58 -0.89 20.32 4.39
CA GLU A 58 -0.76 19.58 5.66
C GLU A 58 -2.08 19.44 6.45
N SER A 59 -3.19 20.03 5.96
CA SER A 59 -4.50 20.01 6.62
C SER A 59 -5.25 18.69 6.39
N THR A 60 -5.91 18.16 7.43
CA THR A 60 -6.69 16.90 7.33
C THR A 60 -7.96 17.04 6.47
N SER A 61 -8.56 18.24 6.40
CA SER A 61 -9.71 18.54 5.53
C SER A 61 -9.38 18.35 4.05
N ASN A 62 -8.14 18.64 3.65
CA ASN A 62 -7.66 18.46 2.29
C ASN A 62 -7.64 17.01 1.85
N ILE A 63 -7.23 16.09 2.73
CA ILE A 63 -7.20 14.65 2.43
C ILE A 63 -8.60 14.14 2.17
N LEU A 64 -9.55 14.51 3.02
CA LEU A 64 -10.98 14.24 2.88
C LEU A 64 -11.58 14.79 1.57
N SER A 65 -11.23 16.03 1.21
CA SER A 65 -11.66 16.67 -0.03
C SER A 65 -11.05 15.98 -1.26
N LEU A 66 -9.75 15.63 -1.22
CA LEU A 66 -9.05 14.83 -2.25
C LEU A 66 -9.79 13.52 -2.48
N MET A 67 -10.08 12.80 -1.40
CA MET A 67 -10.76 11.51 -1.45
C MET A 67 -12.15 11.58 -2.07
N ASN A 68 -12.93 12.62 -1.77
CA ASN A 68 -14.25 12.81 -2.37
C ASN A 68 -14.17 13.19 -3.86
N ASN A 69 -13.15 13.97 -4.27
CA ASN A 69 -12.99 14.37 -5.67
C ASN A 69 -12.52 13.23 -6.58
N PHE A 70 -11.74 12.28 -6.06
CA PHE A 70 -11.35 11.06 -6.80
C PHE A 70 -12.42 9.96 -6.78
N LYS A 71 -13.58 10.18 -6.14
CA LYS A 71 -14.65 9.18 -6.02
C LYS A 71 -15.23 8.74 -7.38
N ASP A 72 -15.24 9.65 -8.36
CA ASP A 72 -15.88 9.43 -9.66
C ASP A 72 -14.89 9.05 -10.79
N ASP A 73 -13.57 9.13 -10.56
CA ASP A 73 -12.55 8.83 -11.57
C ASP A 73 -12.24 7.32 -11.63
N ILE A 74 -12.95 6.62 -12.52
CA ILE A 74 -12.56 5.39 -13.25
C ILE A 74 -12.07 4.18 -12.39
N HIS A 75 -13.01 3.25 -12.16
CA HIS A 75 -12.81 1.82 -11.83
C HIS A 75 -12.00 1.40 -10.59
N GLN A 76 -11.52 2.31 -9.76
CA GLN A 76 -11.10 1.93 -8.41
C GLN A 76 -12.31 1.94 -7.48
N LYS A 77 -12.77 0.76 -7.05
CA LYS A 77 -13.77 0.59 -5.98
C LYS A 77 -13.41 1.55 -4.83
N GLU A 78 -14.28 2.52 -4.56
CA GLU A 78 -14.20 3.56 -3.51
C GLU A 78 -13.04 3.33 -2.52
N GLY A 79 -11.84 3.73 -2.93
CA GLY A 79 -10.61 3.48 -2.21
C GLY A 79 -10.09 4.77 -1.61
N ILE A 80 -9.57 4.72 -0.39
CA ILE A 80 -9.01 5.88 0.28
C ILE A 80 -7.55 5.61 0.62
N ALA A 81 -6.66 6.56 0.26
CA ALA A 81 -5.23 6.45 0.47
C ALA A 81 -4.71 7.47 1.50
N PHE A 82 -3.83 7.03 2.39
CA PHE A 82 -3.24 7.81 3.48
C PHE A 82 -1.72 7.78 3.39
N LYS A 83 -1.04 8.94 3.41
CA LYS A 83 0.43 9.02 3.24
C LYS A 83 1.19 9.49 4.49
N ASP A 84 0.69 10.48 5.23
CA ASP A 84 1.47 11.16 6.27
C ASP A 84 0.89 10.94 7.69
N ASN A 85 1.30 11.78 8.67
CA ASN A 85 0.83 11.83 10.07
C ASN A 85 -0.65 12.24 10.21
N CYS A 86 -1.50 11.65 9.39
CA CYS A 86 -2.92 11.84 9.46
C CYS A 86 -3.40 10.99 10.64
N ASN A 87 -3.61 11.59 11.81
CA ASN A 87 -4.43 10.96 12.86
C ASN A 87 -5.87 10.68 12.39
N ILE A 88 -6.18 11.04 11.14
CA ILE A 88 -7.45 10.94 10.42
C ILE A 88 -8.11 9.56 10.48
N LEU A 89 -7.39 8.44 10.72
CA LEU A 89 -8.08 7.15 10.90
C LEU A 89 -9.03 7.16 12.10
N SER A 90 -8.72 7.91 13.17
CA SER A 90 -9.62 8.03 14.32
C SER A 90 -10.87 8.86 13.97
N GLU A 91 -10.71 9.91 13.18
CA GLU A 91 -11.80 10.80 12.72
C GLU A 91 -12.70 10.12 11.68
N LEU A 92 -12.10 9.32 10.79
CA LEU A 92 -12.78 8.62 9.70
C LEU A 92 -13.19 7.20 10.08
N LYS A 93 -12.96 6.75 11.31
CA LYS A 93 -13.17 5.36 11.72
C LYS A 93 -14.46 4.75 11.18
N ASN A 94 -15.60 5.44 11.29
CA ASN A 94 -16.90 4.93 10.81
C ASN A 94 -17.24 5.29 9.35
N LYS A 95 -16.38 6.06 8.68
CA LYS A 95 -16.54 6.58 7.31
C LYS A 95 -15.55 5.96 6.32
N LEU A 96 -14.58 5.17 6.77
CA LEU A 96 -13.64 4.51 5.85
C LEU A 96 -14.39 3.52 4.95
N PRO A 97 -13.99 3.44 3.66
CA PRO A 97 -14.65 2.59 2.70
C PRO A 97 -14.08 1.18 2.79
N SER A 98 -14.50 0.31 1.87
CA SER A 98 -14.04 -1.07 1.84
C SER A 98 -12.59 -1.25 1.36
N HIS A 99 -12.01 -0.25 0.69
CA HIS A 99 -10.64 -0.29 0.16
C HIS A 99 -9.80 0.81 0.82
N VAL A 100 -8.76 0.42 1.56
CA VAL A 100 -7.88 1.37 2.28
C VAL A 100 -6.45 1.15 1.86
N MET A 101 -5.75 2.23 1.53
CA MET A 101 -4.32 2.24 1.22
C MET A 101 -3.58 3.06 2.27
N LEU A 102 -2.60 2.47 2.94
CA LEU A 102 -1.66 3.16 3.82
C LEU A 102 -0.33 3.23 3.08
N LEU A 103 -0.07 4.36 2.44
CA LEU A 103 1.08 4.61 1.56
C LEU A 103 2.37 4.86 2.36
N ASP A 104 3.47 4.96 1.63
CA ASP A 104 4.80 5.22 2.17
C ASP A 104 4.83 6.49 3.03
N GLY A 105 5.35 6.38 4.25
CA GLY A 105 5.38 7.49 5.21
C GLY A 105 4.30 7.43 6.27
N PHE A 106 3.27 6.58 6.11
CA PHE A 106 2.15 6.53 7.04
C PHE A 106 2.63 6.17 8.45
N ASN A 107 2.42 7.08 9.41
CA ASN A 107 3.11 7.05 10.70
C ASN A 107 2.16 7.05 11.92
N GLN A 108 0.89 6.72 11.71
CA GLN A 108 -0.04 6.41 12.80
C GLN A 108 0.04 4.92 13.19
N LYS A 109 0.06 4.62 14.49
CA LYS A 109 0.06 3.23 14.97
C LYS A 109 -1.29 2.59 14.70
N LEU A 110 -1.29 1.41 14.08
CA LEU A 110 -2.51 0.65 13.85
C LEU A 110 -2.88 -0.16 15.10
N THR A 111 -3.77 0.36 15.95
CA THR A 111 -4.29 -0.39 17.11
C THR A 111 -5.51 -1.23 16.71
N PRO A 112 -5.81 -2.32 17.45
CA PRO A 112 -7.01 -3.10 17.21
C PRO A 112 -8.27 -2.23 17.14
N GLY A 113 -9.02 -2.41 16.05
CA GLY A 113 -10.24 -1.66 15.78
C GLY A 113 -10.05 -0.23 15.32
N ILE A 114 -8.83 0.23 14.99
CA ILE A 114 -8.64 1.56 14.34
C ILE A 114 -9.18 1.57 12.91
N LEU A 115 -8.93 0.49 12.17
CA LEU A 115 -9.57 0.20 10.90
C LEU A 115 -10.94 -0.42 11.21
N PRO A 116 -12.04 0.10 10.65
CA PRO A 116 -13.36 -0.45 10.91
C PRO A 116 -13.55 -1.81 10.26
N ASN A 117 -14.52 -2.57 10.78
CA ASN A 117 -14.98 -3.85 10.24
C ASN A 117 -15.71 -3.75 8.88
N ARG A 118 -15.50 -2.65 8.14
CA ARG A 118 -15.95 -2.48 6.75
C ARG A 118 -14.82 -2.64 5.74
N VAL A 119 -13.57 -2.51 6.18
CA VAL A 119 -12.40 -2.67 5.31
C VAL A 119 -12.33 -4.12 4.85
N LYS A 120 -12.24 -4.31 3.52
CA LYS A 120 -12.14 -5.58 2.81
C LYS A 120 -10.79 -5.74 2.11
N CYS A 121 -10.26 -4.65 1.57
CA CYS A 121 -9.00 -4.61 0.84
C CYS A 121 -8.06 -3.63 1.52
N LEU A 122 -6.88 -4.10 1.91
CA LEU A 122 -5.87 -3.29 2.59
C LEU A 122 -4.56 -3.29 1.79
N TYR A 123 -4.07 -2.11 1.44
CA TYR A 123 -2.79 -1.91 0.75
C TYR A 123 -1.82 -1.24 1.71
N LEU A 124 -0.63 -1.80 1.89
CA LEU A 124 0.37 -1.34 2.86
C LEU A 124 1.68 -1.04 2.15
N GLY A 125 2.06 0.24 2.09
CA GLY A 125 3.38 0.72 1.70
C GLY A 125 4.38 0.65 2.84
N ASP A 126 5.43 1.47 2.78
CA ASP A 126 6.42 1.61 3.85
C ASP A 126 5.85 2.41 5.04
N ILE A 127 4.94 1.77 5.78
CA ILE A 127 4.37 2.29 7.03
C ILE A 127 5.44 2.36 8.11
N LYS A 128 5.39 3.39 8.95
CA LYS A 128 6.46 3.71 9.91
C LYS A 128 6.25 3.13 11.30
N LYS A 129 5.02 2.68 11.61
CA LYS A 129 4.69 2.01 12.88
C LYS A 129 4.49 0.53 12.64
N GLU A 130 4.98 -0.28 13.58
CA GLU A 130 4.85 -1.73 13.53
C GLU A 130 3.39 -2.17 13.43
N LEU A 131 3.16 -3.26 12.70
CA LEU A 131 1.91 -4.00 12.76
C LEU A 131 1.90 -4.82 14.05
N ILE A 132 0.75 -4.86 14.71
CA ILE A 132 0.50 -5.73 15.87
C ILE A 132 -0.67 -6.67 15.58
N ILE A 133 -0.71 -7.82 16.24
CA ILE A 133 -1.80 -8.78 16.10
C ILE A 133 -3.14 -8.10 16.40
N GLY A 134 -4.14 -8.31 15.53
CA GLY A 134 -5.46 -7.69 15.63
C GLY A 134 -5.54 -6.24 15.10
N SER A 135 -4.44 -5.65 14.63
CA SER A 135 -4.46 -4.31 13.99
C SER A 135 -5.17 -4.30 12.64
N ILE A 136 -5.11 -5.41 11.90
CA ILE A 136 -5.86 -5.65 10.67
C ILE A 136 -7.16 -6.36 11.05
N PRO A 137 -8.34 -5.81 10.72
CA PRO A 137 -9.61 -6.40 11.16
C PRO A 137 -9.92 -7.68 10.39
N ASN A 138 -10.61 -8.63 11.05
CA ASN A 138 -11.05 -9.92 10.49
C ASN A 138 -12.08 -9.80 9.35
N THR A 139 -12.32 -8.59 8.83
CA THR A 139 -13.13 -8.35 7.64
C THR A 139 -12.28 -8.19 6.38
N VAL A 140 -10.97 -7.99 6.52
CA VAL A 140 -10.03 -7.89 5.40
C VAL A 140 -9.83 -9.26 4.77
N THR A 141 -10.10 -9.32 3.47
CA THR A 141 -10.00 -10.54 2.64
C THR A 141 -8.87 -10.44 1.62
N LEU A 142 -8.47 -9.23 1.24
CA LEU A 142 -7.33 -8.97 0.36
C LEU A 142 -6.33 -8.06 1.06
N VAL A 143 -5.07 -8.50 1.10
CA VAL A 143 -3.93 -7.69 1.53
C VAL A 143 -2.94 -7.52 0.38
N SER A 144 -2.42 -6.32 0.21
CA SER A 144 -1.34 -6.02 -0.72
C SER A 144 -0.20 -5.33 0.01
N LEU A 145 0.92 -6.01 0.14
CA LEU A 145 2.17 -5.44 0.65
C LEU A 145 2.90 -4.83 -0.53
N LEU A 146 2.96 -3.50 -0.60
CA LEU A 146 3.50 -2.75 -1.72
C LEU A 146 5.03 -2.76 -1.70
N ASN A 147 5.63 -2.28 -2.79
CA ASN A 147 7.08 -2.12 -2.88
C ASN A 147 7.57 -1.23 -1.73
N GLY A 148 8.65 -1.65 -1.08
CA GLY A 148 9.20 -0.91 0.06
C GLY A 148 8.57 -1.26 1.41
N PHE A 149 7.48 -2.06 1.47
CA PHE A 149 6.94 -2.53 2.74
C PHE A 149 8.02 -3.20 3.59
N ASN A 150 8.30 -2.61 4.76
CA ASN A 150 9.45 -2.95 5.59
C ASN A 150 9.07 -3.32 7.02
N GLN A 151 7.95 -4.05 7.19
CA GLN A 151 7.53 -4.57 8.50
C GLN A 151 7.65 -6.09 8.52
N LYS A 152 8.06 -6.65 9.65
CA LYS A 152 8.14 -8.12 9.82
C LYS A 152 6.73 -8.68 10.00
N LEU A 153 6.39 -9.72 9.23
CA LEU A 153 5.15 -10.47 9.40
C LEU A 153 5.40 -11.66 10.32
N THR A 154 4.88 -11.63 11.55
CA THR A 154 4.82 -12.81 12.41
C THR A 154 3.47 -13.52 12.26
N PRO A 155 3.37 -14.82 12.61
CA PRO A 155 2.09 -15.53 12.64
C PRO A 155 1.02 -14.73 13.40
N GLY A 156 -0.17 -14.59 12.80
CA GLY A 156 -1.30 -13.84 13.36
C GLY A 156 -1.32 -12.33 13.08
N ILE A 157 -0.29 -11.76 12.42
CA ILE A 157 -0.36 -10.35 11.95
C ILE A 157 -1.42 -10.20 10.87
N LEU A 158 -1.39 -11.08 9.87
CA LEU A 158 -2.47 -11.22 8.91
C LEU A 158 -3.56 -12.09 9.55
N PRO A 159 -4.82 -11.63 9.58
CA PRO A 159 -5.92 -12.41 10.15
C PRO A 159 -6.30 -13.58 9.25
N ASP A 160 -6.91 -14.62 9.83
CA ASP A 160 -7.39 -15.80 9.09
C ASP A 160 -8.52 -15.47 8.08
N SER A 161 -9.04 -14.24 8.08
CA SER A 161 -9.98 -13.79 7.04
C SER A 161 -9.33 -13.47 5.70
N VAL A 162 -7.99 -13.38 5.62
CA VAL A 162 -7.29 -13.07 4.37
C VAL A 162 -7.30 -14.28 3.44
N GLU A 163 -7.84 -14.09 2.24
CA GLU A 163 -7.93 -15.10 1.19
C GLU A 163 -6.95 -14.81 0.04
N SER A 164 -6.64 -13.53 -0.19
CA SER A 164 -5.79 -13.05 -1.29
C SER A 164 -4.65 -12.18 -0.79
N LEU A 165 -3.41 -12.52 -1.16
CA LEU A 165 -2.21 -11.79 -0.79
C LEU A 165 -1.39 -11.38 -2.03
N ASN A 166 -1.14 -10.08 -2.17
CA ASN A 166 -0.23 -9.53 -3.16
C ASN A 166 1.07 -9.09 -2.48
N LEU A 167 2.22 -9.50 -3.00
CA LEU A 167 3.54 -9.22 -2.45
C LEU A 167 4.41 -8.49 -3.47
N GLY A 168 4.70 -7.22 -3.21
CA GLY A 168 5.67 -6.41 -3.94
C GLY A 168 7.12 -6.74 -3.58
N ASP A 169 8.03 -5.83 -3.90
CA ASP A 169 9.42 -5.85 -3.40
C ASP A 169 9.47 -5.47 -1.91
N ILE A 170 9.01 -6.40 -1.07
CA ILE A 170 9.02 -6.29 0.40
C ILE A 170 10.46 -6.40 0.94
N LYS A 171 10.73 -5.74 2.05
CA LYS A 171 12.09 -5.59 2.59
C LYS A 171 12.43 -6.56 3.72
N GLN A 172 11.42 -7.13 4.36
CA GLN A 172 11.59 -8.12 5.42
C GLN A 172 11.32 -9.53 4.88
N GLU A 173 12.10 -10.50 5.35
CA GLU A 173 11.91 -11.91 4.99
C GLU A 173 10.56 -12.44 5.51
N LEU A 174 9.94 -13.29 4.70
CA LEU A 174 8.78 -14.06 5.15
C LEU A 174 9.27 -15.23 6.01
N ILE A 175 8.51 -15.57 7.05
CA ILE A 175 8.75 -16.74 7.89
C ILE A 175 7.59 -17.73 7.81
N ILE A 176 7.85 -19.00 8.12
CA ILE A 176 6.82 -20.05 8.12
C ILE A 176 5.67 -19.63 9.05
N GLY A 177 4.44 -19.76 8.56
CA GLY A 177 3.22 -19.36 9.28
C GLY A 177 2.93 -17.85 9.30
N SER A 178 3.76 -17.00 8.68
CA SER A 178 3.46 -15.56 8.55
C SER A 178 2.31 -15.27 7.57
N ILE A 179 2.09 -16.17 6.60
CA ILE A 179 0.95 -16.17 5.70
C ILE A 179 -0.08 -17.18 6.25
N PRO A 180 -1.33 -16.77 6.54
CA PRO A 180 -2.36 -17.66 7.06
C PRO A 180 -2.70 -18.81 6.10
N ASN A 181 -3.09 -19.95 6.65
CA ASN A 181 -3.51 -21.12 5.86
C ASN A 181 -4.81 -20.89 5.06
N THR A 182 -5.53 -19.82 5.35
CA THR A 182 -6.74 -19.42 4.61
C THR A 182 -6.45 -18.68 3.31
N VAL A 183 -5.19 -18.27 3.06
CA VAL A 183 -4.80 -17.61 1.81
C VAL A 183 -4.80 -18.63 0.67
N THR A 184 -5.76 -18.51 -0.24
CA THR A 184 -5.91 -19.36 -1.43
C THR A 184 -5.26 -18.78 -2.68
N ASN A 185 -4.97 -17.47 -2.68
CA ASN A 185 -4.43 -16.75 -3.84
C ASN A 185 -3.22 -15.90 -3.44
N VAL A 186 -2.06 -16.16 -4.03
CA VAL A 186 -0.84 -15.35 -3.86
C VAL A 186 -0.39 -14.80 -5.20
N SER A 187 -0.04 -13.52 -5.23
CA SER A 187 0.64 -12.89 -6.37
C SER A 187 1.97 -12.28 -5.93
N LEU A 188 3.06 -12.82 -6.43
CA LEU A 188 4.40 -12.26 -6.30
C LEU A 188 4.60 -11.30 -7.46
N LYS A 189 4.65 -9.99 -7.17
CA LYS A 189 4.76 -8.94 -8.19
C LYS A 189 6.18 -8.82 -8.71
N ASP A 190 6.32 -8.08 -9.81
CA ASP A 190 7.62 -7.72 -10.37
C ASP A 190 8.52 -7.10 -9.28
N GLY A 191 9.75 -7.56 -9.18
CA GLY A 191 10.69 -7.09 -8.16
C GLY A 191 10.64 -7.84 -6.84
N PHE A 192 9.70 -8.76 -6.61
CA PHE A 192 9.71 -9.61 -5.41
C PHE A 192 11.05 -10.36 -5.30
N ASN A 193 11.80 -10.07 -4.23
CA ASN A 193 13.19 -10.48 -4.07
C ASN A 193 13.44 -11.26 -2.77
N GLN A 194 12.43 -11.98 -2.28
CA GLN A 194 12.57 -12.84 -1.10
C GLN A 194 12.69 -14.31 -1.52
N LYS A 195 13.56 -15.05 -0.84
CA LYS A 195 13.74 -16.48 -1.07
C LYS A 195 12.54 -17.24 -0.50
N LEU A 196 11.91 -18.10 -1.30
CA LEU A 196 10.81 -18.96 -0.86
C LEU A 196 11.35 -20.35 -0.51
N THR A 197 11.49 -20.65 0.78
CA THR A 197 11.76 -22.01 1.25
C THR A 197 10.46 -22.81 1.43
N PRO A 198 10.52 -24.16 1.45
CA PRO A 198 9.36 -24.99 1.74
C PRO A 198 8.63 -24.56 3.03
N GLY A 199 7.31 -24.44 2.95
CA GLY A 199 6.46 -24.01 4.07
C GLY A 199 6.29 -22.49 4.26
N ILE A 200 6.98 -21.66 3.46
CA ILE A 200 6.72 -20.20 3.46
C ILE A 200 5.34 -19.89 2.87
N LEU A 201 5.03 -20.50 1.72
CA LEU A 201 3.69 -20.46 1.15
C LEU A 201 2.81 -21.48 1.89
N PRO A 202 1.56 -21.11 2.26
CA PRO A 202 0.71 -21.96 3.08
C PRO A 202 0.14 -23.15 2.29
N ASP A 203 -0.17 -24.24 2.98
CA ASP A 203 -0.76 -25.44 2.37
C ASP A 203 -2.17 -25.19 1.81
N GLY A 204 -2.85 -24.11 2.19
CA GLY A 204 -4.14 -23.71 1.60
C GLY A 204 -4.05 -23.04 0.22
N LEU A 205 -2.84 -22.77 -0.28
CA LEU A 205 -2.65 -22.02 -1.52
C LEU A 205 -3.11 -22.80 -2.75
N GLU A 206 -4.08 -22.25 -3.50
CA GLU A 206 -4.61 -22.88 -4.72
C GLU A 206 -4.12 -22.24 -6.01
N SER A 207 -3.84 -20.93 -5.98
CA SER A 207 -3.46 -20.16 -7.16
C SER A 207 -2.27 -19.25 -6.86
N LEU A 208 -1.22 -19.40 -7.67
CA LEU A 208 -0.01 -18.59 -7.59
C LEU A 208 0.16 -17.78 -8.88
N CYS A 209 0.45 -16.49 -8.75
CA CYS A 209 0.75 -15.62 -9.87
C CYS A 209 2.16 -15.03 -9.72
N LEU A 210 3.00 -15.20 -10.74
CA LEU A 210 4.41 -14.84 -10.73
C LEU A 210 4.69 -13.72 -11.76
N GLY A 211 5.10 -12.55 -11.28
CA GLY A 211 5.79 -11.52 -12.07
C GLY A 211 7.28 -11.78 -12.19
N ASP A 212 8.09 -10.81 -12.62
CA ASP A 212 9.56 -10.86 -12.69
C ASP A 212 10.18 -10.87 -11.29
N ILE A 213 10.02 -12.00 -10.59
CA ILE A 213 10.66 -12.28 -9.29
C ILE A 213 12.18 -12.36 -9.47
N LYS A 214 12.93 -12.05 -8.42
CA LYS A 214 14.40 -11.95 -8.49
C LYS A 214 15.13 -13.17 -7.96
N GLN A 215 14.45 -14.01 -7.19
CA GLN A 215 15.00 -15.23 -6.61
C GLN A 215 14.46 -16.44 -7.36
N GLU A 216 15.34 -17.43 -7.59
CA GLU A 216 14.92 -18.71 -8.14
C GLU A 216 13.98 -19.45 -7.20
N LEU A 217 13.07 -20.22 -7.78
CA LEU A 217 12.23 -21.15 -7.02
C LEU A 217 13.07 -22.32 -6.51
N ILE A 218 12.63 -22.93 -5.41
CA ILE A 218 13.30 -24.07 -4.77
C ILE A 218 12.34 -25.25 -4.81
N ILE A 219 12.86 -26.47 -4.94
CA ILE A 219 12.04 -27.68 -4.90
C ILE A 219 11.25 -27.69 -3.58
N GLY A 220 9.92 -27.87 -3.68
CA GLY A 220 9.01 -27.87 -2.55
C GLY A 220 8.65 -26.48 -2.00
N SER A 221 9.14 -25.39 -2.58
CA SER A 221 8.72 -24.03 -2.17
C SER A 221 7.30 -23.69 -2.57
N ILE A 222 6.80 -24.30 -3.66
CA ILE A 222 5.42 -24.21 -4.11
C ILE A 222 4.67 -25.43 -3.56
N PRO A 223 3.63 -25.23 -2.71
CA PRO A 223 2.84 -26.32 -2.16
C PRO A 223 2.16 -27.17 -3.24
N ASN A 224 2.00 -28.47 -2.98
CA ASN A 224 1.32 -29.39 -3.91
C ASN A 224 -0.18 -29.07 -4.09
N THR A 225 -0.75 -28.27 -3.19
CA THR A 225 -2.14 -27.79 -3.24
C THR A 225 -2.37 -26.73 -4.31
N VAL A 226 -1.32 -26.14 -4.87
CA VAL A 226 -1.42 -25.18 -5.98
C VAL A 226 -1.94 -25.88 -7.23
N LYS A 227 -3.12 -25.46 -7.68
CA LYS A 227 -3.82 -25.97 -8.87
C LYS A 227 -3.53 -25.13 -10.11
N LYS A 228 -3.22 -23.84 -9.93
CA LYS A 228 -3.04 -22.88 -11.04
C LYS A 228 -1.80 -22.01 -10.80
N VAL A 229 -0.92 -21.95 -11.78
CA VAL A 229 0.23 -21.02 -11.80
C VAL A 229 0.09 -20.12 -13.01
N LYS A 230 -0.09 -18.83 -12.78
CA LYS A 230 -0.05 -17.81 -13.84
C LYS A 230 1.31 -17.14 -13.85
N VAL A 231 2.00 -17.15 -14.98
CA VAL A 231 3.24 -16.40 -15.16
C VAL A 231 3.00 -15.22 -16.09
N PHE A 232 3.53 -14.05 -15.76
CA PHE A 232 3.52 -12.90 -16.67
C PHE A 232 4.65 -13.03 -17.70
N GLN A 233 4.50 -12.36 -18.85
CA GLN A 233 5.53 -12.33 -19.92
C GLN A 233 6.92 -11.88 -19.42
N SER A 234 6.98 -11.14 -18.32
CA SER A 234 8.21 -10.67 -17.69
C SER A 234 8.94 -11.74 -16.87
N PHE A 235 8.33 -12.90 -16.60
CA PHE A 235 8.92 -13.97 -15.79
C PHE A 235 10.10 -14.65 -16.51
N LYS A 236 11.28 -14.66 -15.88
CA LYS A 236 12.53 -15.12 -16.50
C LYS A 236 13.02 -16.50 -16.05
N HIS A 237 12.47 -17.04 -14.97
CA HIS A 237 12.91 -18.31 -14.41
C HIS A 237 12.15 -19.50 -15.03
N GLN A 238 12.69 -20.71 -14.90
CA GLN A 238 11.95 -21.93 -15.24
C GLN A 238 10.91 -22.22 -14.14
N ILE A 239 9.74 -22.75 -14.53
CA ILE A 239 8.68 -23.15 -13.60
C ILE A 239 8.86 -24.61 -13.18
N GLU A 240 9.22 -25.48 -14.11
CA GLU A 240 9.59 -26.86 -13.82
C GLU A 240 11.06 -26.94 -13.36
N PRO A 241 11.41 -27.83 -12.41
CA PRO A 241 10.58 -28.87 -11.78
C PRO A 241 9.88 -28.42 -10.49
N TYR A 242 9.70 -27.11 -10.26
CA TYR A 242 9.31 -26.55 -8.97
C TYR A 242 7.82 -26.60 -8.66
N VAL A 243 6.99 -26.99 -9.63
CA VAL A 243 5.53 -27.12 -9.50
C VAL A 243 5.10 -28.57 -9.66
N SER A 244 3.94 -28.92 -9.09
CA SER A 244 3.38 -30.26 -9.21
C SER A 244 2.96 -30.57 -10.66
N LYS A 245 3.04 -31.85 -11.07
CA LYS A 245 2.75 -32.28 -12.46
C LYS A 245 1.32 -31.97 -12.93
N ASN A 246 0.38 -31.79 -12.00
CA ASN A 246 -1.04 -31.56 -12.30
C ASN A 246 -1.42 -30.08 -12.29
N VAL A 247 -0.45 -29.17 -12.08
CA VAL A 247 -0.71 -27.74 -12.06
C VAL A 247 -1.09 -27.24 -13.46
N LYS A 248 -2.12 -26.40 -13.54
CA LYS A 248 -2.42 -25.68 -14.78
C LYS A 248 -1.52 -24.44 -14.86
N ILE A 249 -0.59 -24.44 -15.81
CA ILE A 249 0.25 -23.27 -16.12
C ILE A 249 -0.50 -22.38 -17.13
N ILE A 250 -0.60 -21.09 -16.83
CA ILE A 250 -1.23 -20.06 -17.67
C ILE A 250 -0.17 -19.00 -17.97
N GLN A 251 0.08 -18.73 -19.25
CA GLN A 251 1.02 -17.71 -19.74
C GLN A 251 0.25 -16.56 -20.37
#